data_AF-A0A257LSJ3-F1
#
_entry.id   AF-A0A257LSJ3-F1
#
_cell.length_a   1.000
_cell.length_b   1.000
_cell.length_c   1.000
_cell.angle_alpha   90.00
_cell.angle_beta   90.00
_cell.angle_gamma   90.00
#
_symmetry.space_group_name_H-M   'P 1'
#
loop_
_entity.id
_entity.type
_entity.pdbx_description
1 polymer ?
#
loop_
_entity_poly.entity_id
_entity_poly.type
_entity_poly.pdbx_seq_one_letter_code
_entity_poly.pdbx_strand_id
1 'polypeptide(L)'
;GTTTLTNINTMRDAYNFMVADVRFILNNLGTELTNFSHNPANGYEIVGFGWHQGWNDRGSAGAVAEYEANMTNLIKDIRTEFGVPNLPFVIGTTSMANVDSSSLGLQLVAAQKAVANRSEFAGTVTTIDTKAYDYGTDASPSSEGYHWNWNAESYFNIGEKMGQAMMGLLAVQSSAKDILSFSIPGQTASTISGNTISVTVPTGTDVTSLVPTFTVSPLATATPVTGVAHNFTAPQTYTVTAQNLTTKTYTVTVTLSSS
;
A
#
# COMPACT_ATOMS: atom_id res chain seq x y z
N GLY A 1 14.62 -15.02 -11.19
CA GLY A 1 16.09 -14.99 -11.11
C GLY A 1 16.45 -14.00 -10.05
N THR A 2 17.00 -14.47 -8.93
CA THR A 2 17.46 -13.64 -7.82
C THR A 2 18.55 -12.70 -8.34
N THR A 3 18.25 -11.40 -8.38
CA THR A 3 19.25 -10.35 -8.62
C THR A 3 20.31 -10.46 -7.53
N THR A 4 21.47 -10.97 -7.90
CA THR A 4 22.60 -11.14 -7.00
C THR A 4 23.05 -9.74 -6.54
N LEU A 5 23.32 -9.59 -5.24
CA LEU A 5 23.73 -8.35 -4.54
C LEU A 5 25.14 -7.86 -4.96
N THR A 6 25.41 -7.74 -6.25
CA THR A 6 26.69 -7.23 -6.75
C THR A 6 26.44 -5.91 -7.44
N ASN A 7 26.81 -4.82 -6.75
CA ASN A 7 26.91 -3.42 -7.22
C ASN A 7 25.77 -2.44 -6.85
N ILE A 8 25.35 -2.38 -5.58
CA ILE A 8 24.63 -1.19 -5.06
C ILE A 8 25.66 -0.12 -4.73
N ASN A 9 25.91 0.81 -5.65
CA ASN A 9 26.90 1.88 -5.46
C ASN A 9 26.28 3.27 -5.30
N THR A 10 24.98 3.40 -5.57
CA THR A 10 24.23 4.66 -5.49
C THR A 10 22.86 4.46 -4.85
N MET A 11 22.24 5.55 -4.39
CA MET A 11 20.84 5.53 -3.91
C MET A 11 19.86 5.07 -4.99
N ARG A 12 20.13 5.40 -6.26
CA ARG A 12 19.35 4.91 -7.39
C ARG A 12 19.44 3.39 -7.53
N ASP A 13 20.62 2.82 -7.32
CA ASP A 13 20.80 1.36 -7.38
C ASP A 13 20.06 0.67 -6.23
N ALA A 14 20.10 1.26 -5.02
CA ALA A 14 19.36 0.75 -3.86
C ALA A 14 17.84 0.81 -4.09
N TYR A 15 17.33 1.92 -4.63
CA TYR A 15 15.93 2.06 -5.02
C TYR A 15 15.52 1.02 -6.07
N ASN A 16 16.29 0.90 -7.15
CA ASN A 16 16.00 -0.06 -8.23
C ASN A 16 16.05 -1.51 -7.73
N PHE A 17 16.98 -1.82 -6.82
CA PHE A 17 17.06 -3.13 -6.20
C PHE A 17 15.81 -3.43 -5.37
N MET A 18 15.40 -2.50 -4.49
CA MET A 18 14.18 -2.64 -3.69
C MET A 18 12.95 -2.86 -4.57
N VAL A 19 12.79 -2.06 -5.63
CA VAL A 19 11.66 -2.20 -6.57
C VAL A 19 11.70 -3.54 -7.31
N ALA A 20 12.87 -3.97 -7.77
CA ALA A 20 13.04 -5.25 -8.45
C ALA A 20 12.71 -6.44 -7.53
N ASP A 21 13.13 -6.38 -6.27
CA ASP A 21 12.85 -7.41 -5.27
C ASP A 21 11.36 -7.50 -4.95
N VAL A 22 10.70 -6.36 -4.70
CA VAL A 22 9.24 -6.32 -4.51
C VAL A 22 8.51 -6.92 -5.71
N ARG A 23 8.85 -6.51 -6.95
CA ARG A 23 8.26 -7.10 -8.16
C ARG A 23 8.52 -8.60 -8.27
N PHE A 24 9.72 -9.05 -7.89
CA PHE A 24 10.05 -10.47 -7.90
C PHE A 24 9.16 -11.25 -6.94
N ILE A 25 9.03 -10.83 -5.68
CA ILE A 25 8.18 -11.50 -4.69
C ILE A 25 6.71 -11.50 -5.14
N LEU A 26 6.18 -10.36 -5.59
CA LEU A 26 4.78 -10.24 -6.00
C LEU A 26 4.42 -11.10 -7.23
N ASN A 27 5.40 -11.36 -8.11
CA ASN A 27 5.23 -12.28 -9.24
C ASN A 27 5.42 -13.76 -8.89
N ASN A 28 5.93 -14.07 -7.70
CA ASN A 28 6.31 -15.42 -7.29
C ASN A 28 5.75 -15.79 -5.89
N LEU A 29 4.62 -15.22 -5.49
CA LEU A 29 4.05 -15.43 -4.14
C LEU A 29 3.90 -16.91 -3.75
N GLY A 30 3.50 -17.77 -4.70
CA GLY A 30 3.33 -19.20 -4.45
C GLY A 30 4.61 -19.97 -4.13
N THR A 31 5.78 -19.46 -4.55
CA THR A 31 7.09 -20.10 -4.28
C THR A 31 7.90 -19.37 -3.21
N GLU A 32 7.72 -18.06 -3.08
CA GLU A 32 8.49 -17.25 -2.12
C GLU A 32 7.81 -17.15 -0.75
N LEU A 33 6.48 -17.31 -0.66
CA LEU A 33 5.71 -17.21 0.59
C LEU A 33 5.11 -18.55 1.03
N THR A 34 5.89 -19.64 0.94
CA THR A 34 5.45 -21.01 1.24
C THR A 34 4.99 -21.24 2.69
N ASN A 35 5.40 -20.37 3.61
CA ASN A 35 5.02 -20.44 5.04
C ASN A 35 3.73 -19.65 5.38
N PHE A 36 3.10 -19.00 4.41
CA PHE A 36 1.83 -18.30 4.60
C PHE A 36 0.68 -19.15 4.04
N SER A 37 -0.46 -19.16 4.72
CA SER A 37 -1.70 -19.82 4.26
C SER A 37 -2.34 -19.15 3.04
N HIS A 38 -1.59 -18.30 2.35
CA HIS A 38 -2.07 -17.51 1.23
C HIS A 38 -2.24 -18.39 -0.01
N ASN A 39 -3.49 -18.53 -0.48
CA ASN A 39 -3.75 -19.12 -1.79
C ASN A 39 -3.29 -18.12 -2.87
N PRO A 40 -2.29 -18.46 -3.71
CA PRO A 40 -1.78 -17.54 -4.73
C PRO A 40 -2.84 -17.08 -5.74
N ALA A 41 -3.94 -17.84 -5.90
CA ALA A 41 -5.07 -17.45 -6.73
C ALA A 41 -5.81 -16.19 -6.20
N ASN A 42 -5.61 -15.83 -4.93
CA ASN A 42 -6.24 -14.66 -4.32
C ASN A 42 -5.51 -13.35 -4.63
N GLY A 43 -4.34 -13.39 -5.30
CA GLY A 43 -3.57 -12.21 -5.67
C GLY A 43 -3.05 -11.43 -4.46
N TYR A 44 -2.72 -10.15 -4.66
CA TYR A 44 -2.21 -9.29 -3.59
C TYR A 44 -2.76 -7.87 -3.71
N GLU A 45 -2.64 -7.12 -2.62
CA GLU A 45 -2.87 -5.68 -2.57
C GLU A 45 -1.72 -5.03 -1.81
N ILE A 46 -1.18 -3.93 -2.37
CA ILE A 46 -0.13 -3.15 -1.71
C ILE A 46 -0.81 -2.08 -0.85
N VAL A 47 -0.83 -2.30 0.47
CA VAL A 47 -1.65 -1.52 1.41
C VAL A 47 -0.89 -0.44 2.17
N GLY A 48 0.44 -0.45 2.13
CA GLY A 48 1.25 0.55 2.79
C GLY A 48 2.75 0.31 2.64
N PHE A 49 3.53 1.28 3.08
CA PHE A 49 4.99 1.24 3.07
C PHE A 49 5.55 1.70 4.43
N GLY A 50 6.39 0.87 5.04
CA GLY A 50 7.12 1.21 6.27
C GLY A 50 8.54 1.67 5.93
N TRP A 51 8.93 2.86 6.39
CA TRP A 51 10.28 3.39 6.21
C TRP A 51 10.95 3.63 7.56
N HIS A 52 12.14 3.06 7.75
CA HIS A 52 12.92 3.25 8.96
C HIS A 52 14.40 3.36 8.62
N GLN A 53 14.81 4.56 8.22
CA GLN A 53 16.18 4.92 7.86
C GLN A 53 16.40 6.39 8.20
N GLY A 54 17.67 6.80 8.34
CA GLY A 54 18.07 8.21 8.43
C GLY A 54 19.43 8.38 9.10
N TRP A 55 19.92 7.35 9.80
CA TRP A 55 21.15 7.39 10.60
C TRP A 55 22.35 7.98 9.85
N ASN A 56 22.52 7.63 8.56
CA ASN A 56 23.66 8.09 7.77
C ASN A 56 23.50 9.55 7.28
N ASP A 57 22.28 10.04 7.10
CA ASP A 57 22.01 11.39 6.60
C ASP A 57 22.42 12.47 7.61
N ARG A 58 22.42 12.15 8.91
CA ARG A 58 22.87 13.13 9.92
C ARG A 58 24.37 13.42 9.87
N GLY A 59 25.16 12.63 9.12
CA GLY A 59 26.61 12.83 9.00
C GLY A 59 26.99 14.10 8.22
N SER A 60 26.02 14.74 7.56
CA SER A 60 26.22 15.93 6.75
C SER A 60 25.07 16.93 6.93
N ALA A 61 25.38 18.19 7.20
CA ALA A 61 24.37 19.25 7.25
C ALA A 61 23.60 19.39 5.93
N GLY A 62 24.27 19.16 4.79
CA GLY A 62 23.63 19.17 3.48
C GLY A 62 22.63 18.02 3.32
N ALA A 63 22.99 16.81 3.76
CA ALA A 63 22.08 15.66 3.69
C ALA A 63 20.84 15.84 4.59
N VAL A 64 21.03 16.39 5.81
CA VAL A 64 19.91 16.73 6.69
C VAL A 64 18.99 17.78 6.07
N ALA A 65 19.55 18.83 5.46
CA ALA A 65 18.77 19.89 4.81
C ALA A 65 17.92 19.37 3.64
N GLU A 66 18.41 18.37 2.90
CA GLU A 66 17.70 17.77 1.76
C GLU A 66 16.76 16.63 2.15
N TYR A 67 16.80 16.15 3.40
CA TYR A 67 16.10 14.93 3.80
C TYR A 67 14.58 15.00 3.56
N GLU A 68 13.94 16.13 3.90
CA GLU A 68 12.50 16.30 3.69
C GLU A 68 12.12 16.20 2.19
N ALA A 69 12.89 16.87 1.33
CA ALA A 69 12.66 16.88 -0.10
C ALA A 69 12.91 15.49 -0.71
N ASN A 70 13.99 14.83 -0.32
CA ASN A 70 14.33 13.48 -0.80
C ASN A 70 13.31 12.44 -0.37
N MET A 71 12.86 12.49 0.88
CA MET A 71 11.81 11.59 1.37
C MET A 71 10.46 11.86 0.68
N THR A 72 10.14 13.13 0.42
CA THR A 72 8.97 13.51 -0.38
C THR A 72 9.01 12.89 -1.78
N ASN A 73 10.17 12.91 -2.43
CA ASN A 73 10.36 12.29 -3.75
C ASN A 73 10.24 10.76 -3.67
N LEU A 74 10.87 10.11 -2.68
CA LEU A 74 10.75 8.67 -2.48
C LEU A 74 9.29 8.22 -2.34
N ILE A 75 8.49 8.94 -1.54
CA ILE A 75 7.06 8.64 -1.36
C ILE A 75 6.33 8.72 -2.71
N LYS A 76 6.58 9.76 -3.51
CA LYS A 76 5.96 9.96 -4.83
C LYS A 76 6.40 8.90 -5.84
N ASP A 77 7.67 8.54 -5.83
CA ASP A 77 8.24 7.54 -6.73
C ASP A 77 7.64 6.16 -6.45
N ILE A 78 7.54 5.75 -5.18
CA ILE A 78 6.94 4.46 -4.80
C ILE A 78 5.44 4.40 -5.12
N ARG A 79 4.71 5.50 -4.88
CA ARG A 79 3.29 5.59 -5.26
C ARG A 79 3.09 5.45 -6.76
N THR A 80 3.97 6.06 -7.55
CA THR A 80 3.95 5.98 -9.01
C THR A 80 4.33 4.59 -9.49
N GLU A 81 5.41 4.03 -8.96
CA GLU A 81 5.97 2.72 -9.31
C GLU A 81 4.94 1.60 -9.15
N PHE A 82 4.18 1.62 -8.05
CA PHE A 82 3.16 0.59 -7.78
C PHE A 82 1.74 1.01 -8.15
N GLY A 83 1.56 2.20 -8.73
CA GLY A 83 0.25 2.68 -9.18
C GLY A 83 -0.77 2.88 -8.03
N VAL A 84 -0.29 3.25 -6.84
CA VAL A 84 -1.14 3.49 -5.64
C VAL A 84 -0.97 4.94 -5.19
N PRO A 85 -1.73 5.91 -5.76
CA PRO A 85 -1.51 7.36 -5.56
C PRO A 85 -1.55 7.84 -4.10
N ASN A 86 -2.29 7.13 -3.24
CA ASN A 86 -2.47 7.45 -1.83
C ASN A 86 -1.88 6.39 -0.89
N LEU A 87 -0.89 5.61 -1.37
CA LEU A 87 -0.26 4.57 -0.57
C LEU A 87 0.13 5.12 0.82
N PRO A 88 -0.37 4.53 1.91
CA PRO A 88 0.01 4.91 3.25
C PRO A 88 1.51 4.73 3.51
N PHE A 89 2.16 5.72 4.12
CA PHE A 89 3.55 5.64 4.58
C PHE A 89 3.65 5.85 6.08
N VAL A 90 4.40 4.98 6.74
CA VAL A 90 4.76 5.15 8.16
C VAL A 90 6.27 5.27 8.27
N ILE A 91 6.72 6.37 8.85
CA ILE A 91 8.13 6.69 9.04
C ILE A 91 8.51 6.50 10.51
N GLY A 92 9.42 5.59 10.81
CA GLY A 92 10.08 5.53 12.12
C GLY A 92 11.15 6.61 12.19
N THR A 93 11.09 7.49 13.20
CA THR A 93 12.15 8.50 13.38
C THR A 93 13.47 7.85 13.79
N THR A 94 14.59 8.45 13.43
CA THR A 94 15.92 8.00 13.86
C THR A 94 16.29 8.63 15.19
N SER A 95 15.48 8.38 16.22
CA SER A 95 15.62 8.97 17.55
C SER A 95 16.00 7.90 18.57
N MET A 96 17.31 7.64 18.70
CA MET A 96 17.91 6.79 19.73
C MET A 96 18.58 7.66 20.81
N ALA A 97 18.89 7.11 21.99
CA ALA A 97 19.40 7.79 23.19
C ALA A 97 20.66 8.66 22.94
N ASN A 98 21.40 8.40 21.86
CA ASN A 98 22.61 9.16 21.49
C ASN A 98 22.38 10.27 20.44
N VAL A 99 21.23 10.30 19.78
CA VAL A 99 20.93 11.28 18.71
C VAL A 99 20.53 12.64 19.29
N ASP A 100 19.99 12.64 20.50
CA ASP A 100 19.32 13.77 21.15
C ASP A 100 20.27 14.90 21.61
N SER A 101 21.58 14.71 21.52
CA SER A 101 22.60 15.69 21.91
C SER A 101 23.40 16.29 20.75
N SER A 102 23.23 15.80 19.52
CA SER A 102 23.85 16.38 18.32
C SER A 102 22.87 17.27 17.57
N SER A 103 23.29 18.48 17.18
CA SER A 103 22.43 19.43 16.47
C SER A 103 21.86 18.87 15.16
N LEU A 104 22.62 18.03 14.45
CA LEU A 104 22.18 17.43 13.19
C LEU A 104 21.22 16.25 13.37
N GLY A 105 21.38 15.46 14.44
CA GLY A 105 20.45 14.38 14.77
C GLY A 105 19.03 14.89 15.05
N LEU A 106 18.93 15.95 15.86
CA LEU A 106 17.65 16.61 16.14
C LEU A 106 17.02 17.22 14.87
N GLN A 107 17.84 17.83 14.00
CA GLN A 107 17.37 18.38 12.72
C GLN A 107 16.88 17.28 11.76
N LEU A 108 17.54 16.12 11.72
CA LEU A 108 17.07 14.97 10.94
C LEU A 108 15.71 14.47 11.42
N VAL A 109 15.53 14.30 12.74
CA VAL A 109 14.23 13.90 13.31
C VAL A 109 13.15 14.94 13.00
N ALA A 110 13.49 16.23 13.05
CA ALA A 110 12.58 17.29 12.65
C ALA A 110 12.21 17.19 11.15
N ALA A 111 13.18 16.90 10.27
CA ALA A 111 12.93 16.70 8.84
C ALA A 111 12.04 15.48 8.58
N GLN A 112 12.27 14.35 9.26
CA GLN A 112 11.40 13.16 9.20
C GLN A 112 9.96 13.50 9.57
N LYS A 113 9.76 14.24 10.66
CA LYS A 113 8.43 14.71 11.12
C LYS A 113 7.82 15.72 10.14
N ALA A 114 8.63 16.60 9.54
CA ALA A 114 8.17 17.62 8.60
C ALA A 114 7.54 17.01 7.34
N VAL A 115 8.09 15.91 6.81
CA VAL A 115 7.53 15.21 5.64
C VAL A 115 6.07 14.82 5.88
N ALA A 116 5.74 14.25 7.04
CA ALA A 116 4.37 13.84 7.35
C ALA A 116 3.39 15.02 7.50
N ASN A 117 3.88 16.22 7.78
CA ASN A 117 3.06 17.44 7.93
C ASN A 117 2.80 18.16 6.60
N ARG A 118 3.37 17.70 5.49
CA ARG A 118 3.10 18.29 4.18
C ARG A 118 1.64 18.09 3.80
N SER A 119 0.98 19.15 3.33
CA SER A 119 -0.46 19.12 3.01
C SER A 119 -0.80 18.08 1.92
N GLU A 120 0.11 17.83 0.98
CA GLU A 120 -0.03 16.81 -0.07
C GLU A 120 -0.04 15.37 0.47
N PHE A 121 0.32 15.17 1.74
CA PHE A 121 0.41 13.88 2.42
C PHE A 121 -0.60 13.71 3.56
N ALA A 122 -1.48 14.69 3.76
CA ALA A 122 -2.52 14.63 4.79
C ALA A 122 -3.34 13.33 4.69
N GLY A 123 -3.45 12.61 5.81
CA GLY A 123 -4.20 11.35 5.91
C GLY A 123 -3.54 10.14 5.25
N THR A 124 -2.33 10.27 4.69
CA THR A 124 -1.64 9.18 3.98
C THR A 124 -0.18 8.99 4.39
N VAL A 125 0.42 9.91 5.15
CA VAL A 125 1.77 9.74 5.69
C VAL A 125 1.76 10.12 7.16
N THR A 126 2.46 9.34 7.98
CA THR A 126 2.65 9.64 9.41
C THR A 126 4.04 9.25 9.87
N THR A 127 4.44 9.77 11.03
CA THR A 127 5.69 9.40 11.69
C THR A 127 5.40 8.82 13.07
N ILE A 128 6.18 7.83 13.50
CA ILE A 128 6.22 7.38 14.89
C ILE A 128 7.56 7.78 15.50
N ASP A 129 7.49 8.35 16.71
CA ASP A 129 8.68 8.71 17.47
C ASP A 129 9.25 7.45 18.14
N THR A 130 10.47 7.07 17.78
CA THR A 130 11.08 5.83 18.30
C THR A 130 11.79 6.01 19.63
N LYS A 131 11.90 7.24 20.16
CA LYS A 131 12.76 7.54 21.31
C LYS A 131 12.38 6.79 22.57
N ALA A 132 11.07 6.59 22.79
CA ALA A 132 10.55 5.88 23.95
C ALA A 132 10.92 4.38 23.97
N TYR A 133 11.44 3.86 22.86
CA TYR A 133 11.86 2.46 22.72
C TYR A 133 13.37 2.30 22.77
N ASP A 134 14.13 3.29 23.23
CA ASP A 134 15.52 3.09 23.61
C ASP A 134 15.60 2.84 25.12
N TYR A 135 15.90 1.60 25.49
CA TYR A 135 16.00 1.18 26.89
C TYR A 135 17.41 1.32 27.48
N GLY A 136 18.36 1.87 26.71
CA GLY A 136 19.74 2.06 27.15
C GLY A 136 20.55 0.76 27.21
N THR A 137 21.83 0.88 27.56
CA THR A 137 22.78 -0.25 27.56
C THR A 137 22.51 -1.27 28.66
N ASP A 138 21.98 -0.83 29.80
CA ASP A 138 21.77 -1.70 30.97
C ASP A 138 20.69 -2.76 30.72
N ALA A 139 19.72 -2.44 29.87
CA ALA A 139 18.64 -3.34 29.46
C ALA A 139 18.94 -4.07 28.14
N SER A 140 20.18 -4.00 27.61
CA SER A 140 20.46 -4.37 26.23
C SER A 140 21.72 -5.24 26.08
N PRO A 141 21.80 -6.08 25.03
CA PRO A 141 22.92 -6.99 24.82
C PRO A 141 24.18 -6.32 24.23
N SER A 142 24.12 -5.05 23.84
CA SER A 142 25.26 -4.32 23.28
C SER A 142 25.30 -2.85 23.72
N SER A 143 26.27 -2.11 23.20
CA SER A 143 26.39 -0.65 23.33
C SER A 143 26.29 0.07 21.98
N GLU A 144 25.83 -0.61 20.93
CA GLU A 144 25.61 0.01 19.62
C GLU A 144 24.29 0.80 19.61
N GLY A 145 24.30 1.99 20.21
CA GLY A 145 23.08 2.81 20.35
C GLY A 145 22.37 3.14 19.04
N TYR A 146 23.07 3.04 17.90
CA TYR A 146 22.48 3.21 16.56
C TYR A 146 21.62 2.05 16.06
N HIS A 147 21.70 0.94 16.77
CA HIS A 147 20.90 -0.26 16.61
C HIS A 147 20.05 -0.51 17.86
N TRP A 148 19.66 0.54 18.60
CA TRP A 148 18.96 0.41 19.90
C TRP A 148 19.65 -0.59 20.82
N ASN A 149 20.99 -0.57 20.83
CA ASN A 149 21.81 -1.48 21.61
C ASN A 149 21.51 -2.97 21.35
N TRP A 150 21.00 -3.32 20.17
CA TRP A 150 20.56 -4.68 19.77
C TRP A 150 19.44 -5.25 20.67
N ASN A 151 18.65 -4.37 21.28
CA ASN A 151 17.55 -4.77 22.13
C ASN A 151 16.35 -5.23 21.30
N ALA A 152 15.98 -6.51 21.44
CA ALA A 152 14.89 -7.13 20.68
C ALA A 152 13.51 -6.49 20.97
N GLU A 153 13.27 -6.08 22.22
CA GLU A 153 12.01 -5.42 22.62
C GLU A 153 11.85 -4.06 21.94
N SER A 154 12.95 -3.33 21.76
CA SER A 154 12.98 -2.06 21.02
C SER A 154 12.50 -2.24 19.59
N TYR A 155 13.07 -3.23 18.87
CA TYR A 155 12.67 -3.55 17.50
C TYR A 155 11.21 -3.99 17.41
N PHE A 156 10.76 -4.86 18.33
CA PHE A 156 9.38 -5.32 18.37
C PHE A 156 8.41 -4.15 18.57
N ASN A 157 8.66 -3.31 19.58
CA ASN A 157 7.79 -2.19 19.92
C ASN A 157 7.78 -1.11 18.83
N ILE A 158 8.91 -0.83 18.18
CA ILE A 158 8.96 0.06 17.02
C ILE A 158 8.09 -0.50 15.89
N GLY A 159 8.26 -1.78 15.55
CA GLY A 159 7.47 -2.45 14.52
C GLY A 159 5.97 -2.45 14.83
N GLU A 160 5.60 -2.77 16.08
CA GLU A 160 4.21 -2.74 16.55
C GLU A 160 3.61 -1.34 16.35
N LYS A 161 4.33 -0.29 16.73
CA LYS A 161 3.85 1.09 16.66
C LYS A 161 3.76 1.58 15.23
N MET A 162 4.71 1.18 14.38
CA MET A 162 4.60 1.42 12.94
C MET A 162 3.35 0.74 12.35
N GLY A 163 3.05 -0.51 12.75
CA GLY A 163 1.85 -1.23 12.32
C GLY A 163 0.55 -0.58 12.81
N GLN A 164 0.49 -0.17 14.09
CA GLN A 164 -0.65 0.56 14.65
C GLN A 164 -0.88 1.89 13.92
N ALA A 165 0.18 2.63 13.61
CA ALA A 165 0.10 3.87 12.85
C ALA A 165 -0.40 3.62 11.41
N MET A 166 0.03 2.52 10.78
CA MET A 166 -0.45 2.11 9.46
C MET A 166 -1.96 1.84 9.49
N MET A 167 -2.44 1.10 10.49
CA MET A 167 -3.88 0.89 10.68
C MET A 167 -4.65 2.20 10.88
N GLY A 168 -4.06 3.17 11.59
CA GLY A 168 -4.64 4.50 11.74
C GLY A 168 -4.80 5.24 10.41
N LEU A 169 -3.79 5.19 9.54
CA LEU A 169 -3.87 5.76 8.19
C LEU A 169 -4.94 5.05 7.34
N LEU A 170 -4.97 3.71 7.38
CA LEU A 170 -5.99 2.94 6.66
C LEU A 170 -7.40 3.31 7.13
N ALA A 171 -7.62 3.50 8.43
CA ALA A 171 -8.94 3.79 9.00
C ALA A 171 -9.54 5.14 8.55
N VAL A 172 -8.70 6.12 8.21
CA VAL A 172 -9.16 7.45 7.76
C VAL A 172 -9.29 7.58 6.24
N GLN A 173 -8.88 6.56 5.48
CA GLN A 173 -9.07 6.53 4.03
C GLN A 173 -10.55 6.35 3.65
N SER A 174 -10.88 6.68 2.40
CA SER A 174 -12.24 6.57 1.88
C SER A 174 -12.78 5.15 2.06
N SER A 175 -14.01 5.07 2.56
CA SER A 175 -14.76 3.82 2.67
C SER A 175 -15.74 3.62 1.51
N ALA A 176 -15.74 4.51 0.51
CA ALA A 176 -16.62 4.40 -0.66
C ALA A 176 -16.23 3.21 -1.53
N LYS A 177 -17.23 2.39 -1.91
CA LYS A 177 -17.05 1.09 -2.58
C LYS A 177 -18.28 0.67 -3.38
N ASP A 178 -18.90 1.65 -4.02
CA ASP A 178 -20.07 1.42 -4.86
C ASP A 178 -19.67 1.26 -6.33
N ILE A 179 -20.40 0.40 -7.05
CA ILE A 179 -20.46 0.43 -8.52
C ILE A 179 -21.40 1.57 -8.91
N LEU A 180 -20.90 2.55 -9.66
CA LEU A 180 -21.61 3.78 -10.00
C LEU A 180 -22.31 3.73 -11.36
N SER A 181 -21.78 2.93 -12.28
CA SER A 181 -22.39 2.65 -13.58
C SER A 181 -22.09 1.21 -13.98
N PHE A 182 -22.95 0.58 -14.77
CA PHE A 182 -22.69 -0.76 -15.30
C PHE A 182 -23.34 -0.88 -16.67
N SER A 183 -22.61 -1.41 -17.64
CA SER A 183 -23.10 -1.58 -19.00
C SER A 183 -22.51 -2.82 -19.67
N ILE A 184 -23.31 -3.47 -20.51
CA ILE A 184 -22.91 -4.54 -21.42
C ILE A 184 -23.24 -4.10 -22.85
N PRO A 185 -22.37 -4.38 -23.85
CA PRO A 185 -22.67 -4.10 -25.25
C PRO A 185 -24.03 -4.67 -25.70
N GLY A 186 -24.86 -3.83 -26.30
CA GLY A 186 -26.18 -4.25 -26.82
C GLY A 186 -27.28 -4.40 -25.78
N GLN A 187 -27.07 -4.04 -24.50
CA GLN A 187 -28.12 -4.08 -23.49
C GLN A 187 -29.33 -3.20 -23.85
N THR A 188 -30.52 -3.63 -23.46
CA THR A 188 -31.77 -2.87 -23.61
C THR A 188 -32.19 -2.20 -22.31
N ALA A 189 -31.77 -2.72 -21.17
CA ALA A 189 -31.99 -2.13 -19.85
C ALA A 189 -30.89 -2.53 -18.87
N SER A 190 -30.62 -1.67 -17.88
CA SER A 190 -29.78 -1.99 -16.74
C SER A 190 -30.22 -1.23 -15.50
N THR A 191 -30.26 -1.91 -14.35
CA THR A 191 -30.61 -1.32 -13.07
C THR A 191 -29.61 -1.74 -12.01
N ILE A 192 -29.12 -0.78 -11.22
CA ILE A 192 -28.36 -1.01 -9.99
C ILE A 192 -29.29 -0.73 -8.82
N SER A 193 -29.57 -1.74 -8.00
CA SER A 193 -30.44 -1.64 -6.83
C SER A 193 -29.79 -2.34 -5.64
N GLY A 194 -29.33 -1.55 -4.66
CA GLY A 194 -28.58 -2.07 -3.53
C GLY A 194 -27.28 -2.74 -3.99
N ASN A 195 -27.18 -4.05 -3.77
CA ASN A 195 -26.03 -4.87 -4.15
C ASN A 195 -26.35 -5.78 -5.36
N THR A 196 -27.44 -5.51 -6.07
CA THR A 196 -27.85 -6.28 -7.25
C THR A 196 -27.77 -5.41 -8.49
N ILE A 197 -27.18 -5.96 -9.54
CA ILE A 197 -27.14 -5.37 -10.87
C ILE A 197 -27.92 -6.31 -11.79
N SER A 198 -28.99 -5.79 -12.39
CA SER A 198 -29.80 -6.53 -13.36
C SER A 198 -29.63 -5.89 -14.73
N VAL A 199 -29.26 -6.69 -15.72
CA VAL A 199 -29.05 -6.25 -17.10
C VAL A 199 -29.94 -7.09 -18.00
N THR A 200 -30.64 -6.45 -18.94
CA THR A 200 -31.41 -7.14 -19.97
C THR A 200 -30.73 -6.93 -21.32
N VAL A 201 -30.53 -8.02 -22.05
CA VAL A 201 -29.98 -8.03 -23.40
C VAL A 201 -30.98 -8.68 -24.37
N PRO A 202 -30.91 -8.41 -25.69
CA PRO A 202 -31.84 -8.98 -26.66
C PRO A 202 -31.84 -10.52 -26.67
N THR A 203 -32.99 -11.12 -26.95
CA THR A 203 -33.11 -12.56 -27.20
C THR A 203 -32.11 -13.02 -28.27
N GLY A 204 -31.40 -14.12 -28.03
CA GLY A 204 -30.37 -14.64 -28.93
C GLY A 204 -28.96 -14.08 -28.69
N THR A 205 -28.79 -13.12 -27.77
CA THR A 205 -27.45 -12.69 -27.33
C THR A 205 -26.71 -13.86 -26.68
N ASP A 206 -25.46 -14.10 -27.10
CA ASP A 206 -24.56 -15.05 -26.45
C ASP A 206 -24.08 -14.46 -25.11
N VAL A 207 -24.52 -15.05 -24.00
CA VAL A 207 -24.19 -14.60 -22.64
C VAL A 207 -22.95 -15.29 -22.07
N THR A 208 -22.27 -16.16 -22.83
CA THR A 208 -21.15 -16.97 -22.32
C THR A 208 -19.83 -16.20 -22.22
N SER A 209 -19.71 -15.05 -22.87
CA SER A 209 -18.49 -14.23 -22.90
C SER A 209 -18.78 -12.74 -23.13
N LEU A 210 -19.53 -12.12 -22.23
CA LEU A 210 -19.86 -10.70 -22.32
C LEU A 210 -18.79 -9.85 -21.60
N VAL A 211 -18.47 -8.69 -22.16
CA VAL A 211 -17.45 -7.76 -21.64
C VAL A 211 -18.14 -6.53 -21.03
N PRO A 212 -18.43 -6.51 -19.72
CA PRO A 212 -19.02 -5.35 -19.06
C PRO A 212 -18.03 -4.19 -18.92
N THR A 213 -18.57 -2.97 -19.04
CA THR A 213 -17.89 -1.72 -18.67
C THR A 213 -18.61 -1.06 -17.51
N PHE A 214 -17.89 -0.74 -16.45
CA PHE A 214 -18.44 -0.13 -15.25
C PHE A 214 -17.46 0.85 -14.60
N THR A 215 -17.99 1.73 -13.77
CA THR A 215 -17.19 2.62 -12.91
C THR A 215 -17.46 2.31 -11.45
N VAL A 216 -16.45 2.53 -10.61
CA VAL A 216 -16.56 2.38 -9.15
C VAL A 216 -16.31 3.72 -8.45
N SER A 217 -16.60 3.75 -7.17
CA SER A 217 -16.29 4.89 -6.30
C SER A 217 -14.84 5.35 -6.47
N PRO A 218 -14.55 6.67 -6.38
CA PRO A 218 -13.18 7.16 -6.44
C PRO A 218 -12.27 6.43 -5.46
N LEU A 219 -11.07 6.05 -5.92
CA LEU A 219 -10.05 5.31 -5.16
C LEU A 219 -10.41 3.87 -4.79
N ALA A 220 -11.59 3.37 -5.17
CA ALA A 220 -11.94 1.98 -5.05
C ALA A 220 -11.42 1.16 -6.25
N THR A 221 -11.23 -0.13 -6.03
CA THR A 221 -10.91 -1.12 -7.08
C THR A 221 -12.02 -2.18 -7.14
N ALA A 222 -12.06 -2.97 -8.20
CA ALA A 222 -13.02 -4.07 -8.32
C ALA A 222 -12.38 -5.33 -8.87
N THR A 223 -12.85 -6.46 -8.36
CA THR A 223 -12.57 -7.79 -8.90
C THR A 223 -13.90 -8.46 -9.23
N PRO A 224 -14.15 -8.83 -10.50
CA PRO A 224 -13.30 -8.62 -11.68
C PRO A 224 -13.08 -7.14 -12.01
N VAL A 225 -12.01 -6.83 -12.74
CA VAL A 225 -11.78 -5.47 -13.26
C VAL A 225 -12.67 -5.20 -14.48
N THR A 226 -13.04 -3.93 -14.69
CA THR A 226 -13.83 -3.51 -15.85
C THR A 226 -13.16 -3.89 -17.16
N GLY A 227 -13.94 -4.33 -18.16
CA GLY A 227 -13.44 -4.73 -19.48
C GLY A 227 -12.95 -6.18 -19.58
N VAL A 228 -13.13 -7.01 -18.55
CA VAL A 228 -12.85 -8.46 -18.60
C VAL A 228 -14.10 -9.24 -19.02
N ALA A 229 -13.93 -10.26 -19.85
CA ALA A 229 -15.03 -11.11 -20.31
C ALA A 229 -15.51 -12.06 -19.20
N HIS A 230 -16.83 -12.22 -19.08
CA HIS A 230 -17.46 -13.12 -18.11
C HIS A 230 -18.60 -13.93 -18.73
N ASN A 231 -18.79 -15.14 -18.19
CA ASN A 231 -19.93 -15.99 -18.51
C ASN A 231 -21.10 -15.66 -17.58
N PHE A 232 -22.20 -15.16 -18.14
CA PHE A 232 -23.42 -14.80 -17.41
C PHE A 232 -24.56 -15.82 -17.58
N THR A 233 -24.26 -17.07 -17.92
CA THR A 233 -25.26 -18.16 -17.85
C THR A 233 -25.75 -18.39 -16.42
N ALA A 234 -24.99 -17.94 -15.42
CA ALA A 234 -25.36 -17.84 -14.02
C ALA A 234 -24.97 -16.46 -13.45
N PRO A 235 -25.60 -16.00 -12.35
CA PRO A 235 -25.23 -14.76 -11.70
C PRO A 235 -23.74 -14.70 -11.35
N GLN A 236 -23.11 -13.57 -11.63
CA GLN A 236 -21.69 -13.34 -11.38
C GLN A 236 -21.48 -12.44 -10.16
N THR A 237 -20.40 -12.67 -9.43
CA THR A 237 -20.06 -11.91 -8.22
C THR A 237 -18.96 -10.89 -8.52
N TYR A 238 -19.20 -9.65 -8.14
CA TYR A 238 -18.25 -8.54 -8.27
C TYR A 238 -17.96 -8.01 -6.86
N THR A 239 -16.70 -7.85 -6.50
CA THR A 239 -16.29 -7.28 -5.21
C THR A 239 -15.61 -5.95 -5.45
N VAL A 240 -16.15 -4.89 -4.86
CA VAL A 240 -15.53 -3.57 -4.84
C VAL A 240 -14.78 -3.41 -3.52
N THR A 241 -13.50 -3.09 -3.58
CA THR A 241 -12.63 -2.81 -2.43
C THR A 241 -12.44 -1.31 -2.32
N ALA A 242 -12.81 -0.72 -1.18
CA ALA A 242 -12.60 0.69 -0.88
C ALA A 242 -11.12 0.99 -0.67
N GLN A 243 -10.75 2.28 -0.70
CA GLN A 243 -9.41 2.75 -0.35
C GLN A 243 -8.95 2.30 1.05
N ASN A 244 -9.89 2.18 2.01
CA ASN A 244 -9.61 1.68 3.36
C ASN A 244 -9.68 0.15 3.50
N LEU A 245 -9.66 -0.59 2.38
CA LEU A 245 -9.67 -2.06 2.28
C LEU A 245 -10.99 -2.74 2.67
N THR A 246 -12.01 -1.99 3.12
CA THR A 246 -13.34 -2.58 3.33
C THR A 246 -13.99 -2.93 1.99
N THR A 247 -14.75 -4.02 1.94
CA THR A 247 -15.29 -4.55 0.67
C THR A 247 -16.82 -4.51 0.61
N LYS A 248 -17.36 -4.51 -0.62
CA LYS A 248 -18.78 -4.63 -0.92
C LYS A 248 -18.97 -5.56 -2.10
N THR A 249 -19.80 -6.57 -1.93
CA THR A 249 -20.09 -7.57 -2.95
C THR A 249 -21.39 -7.24 -3.68
N TYR A 250 -21.35 -7.32 -5.00
CA TYR A 250 -22.46 -7.17 -5.93
C TYR A 250 -22.74 -8.48 -6.65
N THR A 251 -24.02 -8.78 -6.87
CA THR A 251 -24.48 -9.87 -7.73
C THR A 251 -24.98 -9.29 -9.04
N VAL A 252 -24.39 -9.71 -10.16
CA VAL A 252 -24.75 -9.29 -11.52
C VAL A 252 -25.50 -10.41 -12.20
N THR A 253 -26.72 -10.13 -12.65
CA THR A 253 -27.56 -11.06 -13.40
C THR A 253 -27.88 -10.47 -14.77
N VAL A 254 -27.65 -11.25 -15.83
CA VAL A 254 -28.03 -10.91 -17.19
C VAL A 254 -29.21 -11.78 -17.60
N THR A 255 -30.27 -11.15 -18.11
CA THR A 255 -31.46 -11.84 -18.63
C THR A 255 -31.68 -11.51 -20.10
N LEU A 256 -32.23 -12.46 -20.84
CA LEU A 256 -32.70 -12.22 -22.20
C LEU A 256 -34.07 -11.52 -22.15
N SER A 257 -34.29 -10.54 -23.01
CA SER A 257 -35.61 -9.92 -23.19
C SER A 257 -36.64 -10.98 -23.59
N SER A 258 -37.89 -10.78 -23.15
CA SER A 258 -39.03 -11.51 -23.69
C SER A 258 -39.26 -11.11 -25.15
N SER A 259 -39.61 -12.09 -25.98
CA SER A 259 -40.01 -11.91 -27.37
C SER A 259 -41.31 -11.10 -27.50
#